data_AF-A0A402DCG5-F1
#
_entry.id   AF-A0A402DCG5-F1
#
_cell.length_a   1.000
_cell.length_b   1.000
_cell.length_c   1.000
_cell.angle_alpha   90.00
_cell.angle_beta   90.00
_cell.angle_gamma   90.00
#
_symmetry.space_group_name_H-M   'P 1'
#
loop_
_entity.id
_entity.type
_entity.pdbx_description
1 polymer ?
#
loop_
_entity_poly.entity_id
_entity_poly.type
_entity_poly.pdbx_seq_one_letter_code
_entity_poly.pdbx_strand_id
1 'polypeptide(L)'
;MKTDTIFYQLFQSFPSIFFELIQLPINEANNYRFDSVEVKQLSFRLDGVFLPQNNHPRFHHKTGVGTGIKLSPHPTYLPTI
;
A
#
# COMPACT_ATOMS: atom_id res chain seq x y z
N MET A 1 -8.30 3.20 -15.03
CA MET A 1 -8.16 2.13 -16.04
C MET A 1 -9.36 2.21 -16.97
N LYS A 2 -9.21 2.05 -18.29
CA LYS A 2 -10.40 1.87 -19.14
C LYS A 2 -11.06 0.56 -18.66
N THR A 3 -12.35 0.60 -18.37
CA THR A 3 -13.11 -0.40 -17.60
C THR A 3 -13.16 -1.76 -18.29
N ASP A 4 -12.07 -2.52 -18.24
CA ASP A 4 -12.13 -3.95 -18.46
C ASP A 4 -12.60 -4.61 -17.17
N THR A 5 -13.89 -4.96 -17.16
CA THR A 5 -14.59 -5.58 -16.03
C THR A 5 -13.84 -6.80 -15.49
N ILE A 6 -13.16 -7.55 -16.36
CA ILE A 6 -12.38 -8.74 -16.00
C ILE A 6 -11.20 -8.36 -15.08
N PHE A 7 -10.40 -7.35 -15.44
CA PHE A 7 -9.28 -6.94 -14.60
C PHE A 7 -9.74 -6.33 -13.29
N TYR A 8 -10.83 -5.56 -13.31
CA TYR A 8 -11.41 -5.02 -12.10
C TYR A 8 -11.82 -6.14 -11.13
N GLN A 9 -12.55 -7.14 -11.60
CA GLN A 9 -12.97 -8.29 -10.80
C GLN A 9 -11.78 -9.15 -10.34
N LEU A 10 -10.76 -9.30 -11.20
CA LEU A 10 -9.54 -10.03 -10.87
C LEU A 10 -8.82 -9.37 -9.70
N PHE A 11 -8.54 -8.06 -9.77
CA PHE A 11 -7.84 -7.35 -8.70
C PHE A 11 -8.70 -7.16 -7.44
N GLN A 12 -10.03 -7.12 -7.58
CA GLN A 12 -10.94 -7.14 -6.45
C GLN A 12 -10.91 -8.49 -5.70
N SER A 13 -10.81 -9.60 -6.43
CA SER A 13 -10.77 -10.95 -5.84
C SER A 13 -9.36 -11.34 -5.37
N PHE A 14 -8.33 -10.90 -6.10
CA PHE A 14 -6.93 -11.28 -5.91
C PHE A 14 -6.00 -10.05 -6.02
N PRO A 15 -6.04 -9.14 -5.02
CA PRO A 15 -5.23 -7.91 -5.03
C PRO A 15 -3.72 -8.18 -5.02
N SER A 16 -3.27 -9.33 -4.53
CA SER A 16 -1.86 -9.73 -4.47
C SER A 16 -1.20 -9.90 -5.84
N ILE A 17 -1.96 -10.31 -6.86
CA ILE A 17 -1.46 -10.52 -8.23
C ILE A 17 -0.84 -9.24 -8.78
N PHE A 18 -1.40 -8.07 -8.45
CA PHE A 18 -0.85 -6.80 -8.87
C PHE A 18 0.61 -6.63 -8.43
N PHE A 19 0.91 -6.96 -7.17
CA PHE A 19 2.25 -6.84 -6.59
C PHE A 19 3.22 -7.83 -7.23
N GLU A 20 2.77 -9.05 -7.53
CA GLU A 20 3.57 -10.04 -8.25
C GLU A 20 3.95 -9.56 -9.66
N LEU A 21 3.00 -9.00 -10.42
CA LEU A 21 3.22 -8.49 -11.77
C LEU A 21 4.26 -7.36 -11.82
N ILE A 22 4.35 -6.56 -10.75
CA ILE A 22 5.35 -5.48 -10.63
C ILE A 22 6.61 -5.90 -9.86
N GLN A 23 6.80 -7.21 -9.65
CA GLN A 23 7.97 -7.79 -8.98
C GLN A 23 8.15 -7.32 -7.52
N LEU A 24 7.03 -7.08 -6.82
CA LEU A 24 6.99 -6.83 -5.38
C LEU A 24 6.50 -8.07 -4.62
N PRO A 25 6.83 -8.19 -3.32
CA PRO A 25 6.32 -9.27 -2.50
C PRO A 25 4.79 -9.25 -2.43
N ILE A 26 4.14 -10.39 -2.66
CA ILE A 26 2.68 -10.52 -2.58
C ILE A 26 2.11 -10.10 -1.21
N ASN A 27 2.92 -10.21 -0.15
CA ASN A 27 2.54 -9.79 1.21
C ASN A 27 2.34 -8.28 1.34
N GLU A 28 2.89 -7.47 0.43
CA GLU A 28 2.65 -6.02 0.41
C GLU A 28 1.16 -5.72 0.17
N ALA A 29 0.40 -6.63 -0.46
CA ALA A 29 -1.04 -6.46 -0.65
C ALA A 29 -1.81 -6.33 0.67
N ASN A 30 -1.33 -6.92 1.76
CA ASN A 30 -1.96 -6.78 3.10
C ASN A 30 -1.93 -5.34 3.62
N ASN A 31 -1.04 -4.50 3.05
CA ASN A 31 -0.83 -3.13 3.45
C ASN A 31 -1.80 -2.18 2.73
N TYR A 32 -2.57 -2.69 1.76
CA TYR A 32 -3.45 -1.91 0.91
C TYR A 32 -4.84 -2.54 0.78
N ARG A 33 -5.85 -1.72 0.52
CA ARG A 33 -7.18 -2.15 0.09
C ARG A 33 -7.40 -1.67 -1.34
N PHE A 34 -7.80 -2.60 -2.21
CA PHE A 34 -8.25 -2.26 -3.55
C PHE A 34 -9.66 -1.67 -3.49
N ASP A 35 -9.85 -0.49 -4.09
CA ASP A 35 -11.08 0.28 -4.00
C ASP A 35 -11.34 1.08 -5.29
N SER A 36 -12.55 1.63 -5.38
CA SER A 36 -12.93 2.55 -6.44
C SER A 36 -13.37 3.87 -5.82
N VAL A 37 -12.62 4.94 -6.09
CA VAL A 37 -12.78 6.23 -5.39
C VAL A 37 -13.35 7.28 -6.34
N GLU A 38 -14.38 7.98 -5.89
CA GLU A 38 -14.95 9.12 -6.60
C GLU A 38 -14.27 10.43 -6.18
N VAL A 39 -13.74 11.17 -7.16
CA VAL A 39 -13.10 12.47 -6.93
C VAL A 39 -14.11 13.59 -7.20
N LYS A 40 -14.56 14.23 -6.11
CA LYS A 40 -15.64 15.24 -6.12
C LYS A 40 -15.40 16.45 -7.03
N GLN A 41 -14.16 16.88 -7.21
CA GLN A 41 -13.85 18.11 -7.98
C GLN A 41 -13.99 17.94 -9.51
N LEU A 42 -14.00 16.69 -10.01
CA LEU A 42 -14.08 16.39 -11.45
C LEU A 42 -15.22 15.42 -11.80
N SER A 43 -16.04 14.99 -10.82
CA SER A 43 -17.00 13.88 -10.96
C SER A 43 -16.38 12.66 -11.64
N PHE A 44 -15.09 12.40 -11.35
CA PHE A 44 -14.31 11.37 -11.99
C PHE A 44 -14.16 10.18 -11.04
N ARG A 45 -14.42 8.98 -11.54
CA ARG A 45 -14.25 7.75 -10.80
C ARG A 45 -12.90 7.14 -11.12
N LEU A 46 -12.07 6.98 -10.10
CA LEU A 46 -10.83 6.23 -10.20
C LEU A 46 -11.11 4.78 -9.81
N ASP A 47 -11.35 3.95 -10.82
CA ASP A 47 -11.44 2.50 -10.64
C ASP A 47 -10.05 1.89 -10.53
N GLY A 48 -9.85 1.10 -9.48
CA GLY A 48 -8.68 0.26 -9.27
C GLY A 48 -7.54 0.93 -8.50
N VAL A 49 -7.88 1.58 -7.38
CA VAL A 49 -6.91 2.27 -6.52
C VAL A 49 -6.53 1.37 -5.35
N PHE A 50 -5.24 1.26 -5.06
CA PHE A 50 -4.73 0.61 -3.85
C PHE A 50 -4.52 1.66 -2.74
N LEU A 51 -5.41 1.69 -1.76
CA LEU A 51 -5.38 2.61 -0.62
C LEU A 51 -4.65 1.98 0.58
N PRO A 52 -3.70 2.67 1.23
CA PRO A 52 -3.01 2.11 2.39
C PRO A 52 -4.00 1.79 3.51
N GLN A 53 -3.78 0.68 4.21
CA GLN A 53 -4.50 0.35 5.44
C GLN A 53 -3.91 1.18 6.59
N ASN A 54 -4.74 1.96 7.27
CA ASN A 54 -4.34 2.89 8.35
C ASN A 54 -3.63 2.22 9.55
N ASN A 55 -3.61 0.89 9.60
CA ASN A 55 -2.93 0.11 10.63
C ASN A 55 -1.51 -0.34 10.24
N HIS A 56 -1.02 0.00 9.05
CA HIS A 56 0.32 -0.43 8.64
C HIS A 56 1.42 0.54 9.14
N PRO A 57 2.41 0.07 9.93
CA PRO A 57 3.40 0.94 10.57
C PRO A 57 4.17 1.85 9.61
N ARG A 58 4.33 1.41 8.36
CA ARG A 58 5.04 2.13 7.29
C ARG A 58 4.38 3.43 6.85
N PHE A 59 3.08 3.62 7.12
CA PHE A 59 2.33 4.83 6.75
C PHE A 59 1.99 5.73 7.93
N HIS A 60 2.55 5.47 9.12
CA HIS A 60 2.53 6.44 10.22
C HIS A 60 3.49 7.60 9.93
N HIS A 61 3.12 8.45 8.97
CA HIS A 61 3.69 9.78 8.88
C HIS A 61 3.13 10.55 10.07
N LYS A 62 3.92 10.70 11.14
CA LYS A 62 3.59 11.64 12.21
C LYS A 62 3.46 13.02 11.58
N THR A 63 2.24 13.53 11.44
CA THR A 63 2.01 14.96 11.22
C THR A 63 2.60 15.68 12.43
N GLY A 64 3.60 16.53 12.18
CA GLY A 64 4.55 16.99 13.19
C GLY A 64 3.91 17.81 14.30
N VAL A 65 4.21 17.43 15.54
CA VAL A 65 4.51 18.35 16.65
C VAL A 65 5.77 17.82 17.32
N GLY A 66 6.80 18.67 17.41
CA GLY A 66 8.18 18.27 17.62
C GLY A 66 8.48 17.56 18.94
N THR A 67 9.27 16.50 18.87
CA THR A 67 10.25 16.14 19.91
C THR A 67 11.31 15.24 19.26
N GLY A 68 12.58 15.58 19.43
CA GLY A 68 13.71 14.98 18.71
C GLY A 68 13.81 13.46 18.87
N ILE A 69 14.01 12.76 17.74
CA ILE A 69 14.34 11.34 17.73
C ILE A 69 15.85 11.18 17.55
N LYS A 70 16.52 10.84 18.65
CA LYS A 70 17.87 10.31 18.68
C LYS A 70 17.91 9.04 17.81
N LEU A 71 18.64 9.08 16.71
CA LEU A 71 18.95 7.91 15.89
C LEU A 71 19.86 6.99 16.71
N SER A 72 19.30 5.94 17.31
CA SER A 72 20.07 4.81 17.82
C SER A 72 20.42 3.88 16.65
N PRO A 73 21.68 3.45 16.48
CA PRO A 73 22.08 2.60 15.37
C PRO A 73 21.53 1.18 15.54
N HIS A 74 21.10 0.60 14.42
CA HIS A 74 20.56 -0.75 14.30
C HIS A 74 21.63 -1.80 14.68
N PRO A 75 21.33 -2.78 15.56
CA PRO A 75 22.28 -3.86 15.84
C PRO A 75 22.27 -4.88 14.69
N THR A 76 23.37 -4.92 13.95
CA THR A 76 23.67 -5.98 12.98
C THR A 76 23.87 -7.31 13.73
N TYR A 77 22.98 -8.28 13.52
CA TYR A 77 23.22 -9.64 13.99
C TYR A 77 24.13 -10.36 12.98
N LEU A 78 25.36 -10.66 13.37
CA LEU A 78 26.18 -11.66 12.69
C LEU A 78 25.81 -13.06 13.21
N PRO A 79 25.74 -14.10 12.36
CA PRO A 79 25.55 -15.46 12.83
C PRO A 79 26.85 -15.93 13.50
N THR A 80 26.74 -16.35 14.75
CA THR A 80 27.73 -17.22 15.39
C THR A 80 27.35 -18.65 15.03
N ILE A 81 28.09 -19.33 14.15
CA ILE A 81 29.10 -20.37 14.43
C ILE A 81 29.82 -20.73 13.12
#